data_AF-A0A968WI36-F1
#
_entry.id   AF-A0A968WI36-F1
#
_cell.length_a   1.000
_cell.length_b   1.000
_cell.length_c   1.000
_cell.angle_alpha   90.00
_cell.angle_beta   90.00
_cell.angle_gamma   90.00
#
_symmetry.space_group_name_H-M   'P 1'
#
loop_
_entity.id
_entity.type
_entity.pdbx_description
1 polymer ?
#
loop_
_entity_poly.entity_id
_entity_poly.type
_entity_poly.pdbx_seq_one_letter_code
_entity_poly.pdbx_strand_id
1 'polypeptide(L)'
;MSTGKLLPFFWQTIGRQGQLYGNRAYGNKVDCDNPHWFSYPGYSEMLVGFADRKINSNRREENPHQTILSFIHQKPEFRNKVAVFSTWGTIPYIAQSFTSGMHANAGHDLAAGDSLTAEERFLNTLQTFMPNPNGERYDAFTFFYALEYMKRERPRVVYISFDETDQHGHGARYDQYLLSAHRTDQMIALLWQELATMDFYKDNTTLIITTDHGRGKGGVRSFKKHGRLFFGSGQTWMAVLGPDTPPSGEVKTRARLYQCQLAQTIAAFLGVTYFNTRPVGDVIQTMLYPPESARTLSE
;
A
#
# COMPACT_ATOMS: atom_id res chain seq x y z
N MET A 1 -20.89 5.42 13.77
CA MET A 1 -20.75 4.13 13.05
C MET A 1 -19.73 3.30 13.81
N SER A 2 -20.00 2.02 14.13
CA SER A 2 -18.97 1.16 14.75
C SER A 2 -17.84 0.90 13.75
N THR A 3 -16.64 0.56 14.24
CA THR A 3 -15.47 0.31 13.38
C THR A 3 -15.75 -0.77 12.34
N GLY A 4 -16.41 -1.86 12.72
CA GLY A 4 -16.83 -2.93 11.80
C GLY A 4 -17.96 -2.58 10.82
N LYS A 5 -18.65 -1.45 11.00
CA LYS A 5 -19.56 -0.89 9.98
C LYS A 5 -18.83 0.06 9.03
N LEU A 6 -17.77 0.72 9.50
CA LEU A 6 -16.97 1.64 8.69
C LEU A 6 -16.02 0.89 7.75
N LEU A 7 -15.32 -0.13 8.24
CA LEU A 7 -14.37 -0.92 7.45
C LEU A 7 -14.71 -2.42 7.58
N PRO A 8 -15.84 -2.87 7.01
CA PRO A 8 -16.31 -4.24 7.16
C PRO A 8 -15.28 -5.28 6.72
N PHE A 9 -14.61 -5.11 5.58
CA PHE A 9 -13.62 -6.10 5.11
C PHE A 9 -12.41 -6.15 6.05
N PHE A 10 -11.89 -4.99 6.44
CA PHE A 10 -10.78 -4.88 7.38
C PHE A 10 -11.05 -5.63 8.69
N TRP A 11 -12.21 -5.38 9.32
CA TRP A 11 -12.50 -5.95 10.63
C TRP A 11 -13.07 -7.37 10.59
N GLN A 12 -13.87 -7.70 9.58
CA GLN A 12 -14.59 -8.98 9.55
C GLN A 12 -13.87 -10.05 8.74
N THR A 13 -13.05 -9.66 7.74
CA THR A 13 -12.25 -10.59 6.94
C THR A 13 -10.81 -10.61 7.46
N ILE A 14 -10.08 -9.50 7.38
CA ILE A 14 -8.66 -9.48 7.78
C ILE A 14 -8.53 -9.75 9.29
N GLY A 15 -9.39 -9.15 10.12
CA GLY A 15 -9.41 -9.40 11.56
C GLY A 15 -9.69 -10.87 11.96
N ARG A 16 -10.12 -11.73 11.03
CA ARG A 16 -10.34 -13.17 11.27
C ARG A 16 -9.35 -14.07 10.55
N GLN A 17 -8.95 -13.71 9.34
CA GLN A 17 -8.17 -14.55 8.43
C GLN A 17 -6.73 -14.08 8.26
N GLY A 18 -6.44 -12.86 8.69
CA GLY A 18 -5.12 -12.24 8.59
C GLY A 18 -4.68 -11.68 9.93
N GLN A 19 -3.93 -10.58 9.88
CA GLN A 19 -3.39 -9.93 11.06
C GLN A 19 -3.52 -8.41 10.97
N LEU A 20 -3.82 -7.77 12.10
CA LEU A 20 -3.93 -6.32 12.24
C LEU A 20 -2.97 -5.81 13.31
N TYR A 21 -2.13 -4.85 12.95
CA TYR A 21 -1.10 -4.25 13.80
C TYR A 21 -1.33 -2.76 14.01
N GLY A 22 -0.83 -2.22 15.12
CA GLY A 22 -0.82 -0.79 15.43
C GLY A 22 -1.90 -0.33 16.39
N ASN A 23 -2.67 -1.24 17.01
CA ASN A 23 -3.60 -0.88 18.08
C ASN A 23 -2.86 -0.49 19.37
N ARG A 24 -2.75 0.83 19.55
CA ARG A 24 -2.05 1.46 20.68
C ARG A 24 -2.69 1.20 22.04
N ALA A 25 -3.97 0.81 22.10
CA ALA A 25 -4.63 0.43 23.35
C ALA A 25 -4.01 -0.85 23.96
N TYR A 26 -3.47 -1.74 23.12
CA TYR A 26 -2.71 -2.91 23.58
C TYR A 26 -1.20 -2.67 23.66
N GLY A 27 -0.75 -1.43 23.43
CA GLY A 27 0.67 -1.11 23.32
C GLY A 27 1.35 -1.70 22.09
N ASN A 28 0.59 -2.19 21.10
CA ASN A 28 1.08 -2.57 19.79
C ASN A 28 1.15 -1.31 18.91
N LYS A 29 2.36 -0.87 18.57
CA LYS A 29 2.61 0.39 17.86
C LYS A 29 3.23 0.12 16.51
N VAL A 30 2.66 0.68 15.46
CA VAL A 30 3.34 0.89 14.17
C VAL A 30 3.60 2.39 14.02
N ASP A 31 4.86 2.78 13.84
CA ASP A 31 5.30 4.18 13.74
C ASP A 31 6.09 4.44 12.45
N CYS A 32 6.10 5.68 11.97
CA CYS A 32 7.12 6.15 11.02
C CYS A 32 8.46 6.34 11.73
N ASP A 33 9.57 5.88 11.15
CA ASP A 33 10.92 6.17 11.63
C ASP A 33 11.46 7.49 11.06
N ASN A 34 10.99 7.90 9.86
CA ASN A 34 11.34 9.19 9.29
C ASN A 34 10.84 10.34 10.20
N PRO A 35 11.62 11.43 10.35
CA PRO A 35 11.28 12.50 11.28
C PRO A 35 10.26 13.51 10.71
N HIS A 36 9.74 13.25 9.52
CA HIS A 36 8.99 14.22 8.72
C HIS A 36 7.49 14.02 8.81
N TRP A 37 7.02 12.76 8.77
CA TRP A 37 5.63 12.33 8.94
C TRP A 37 4.65 12.89 7.90
N PHE A 38 5.06 12.87 6.63
CA PHE A 38 4.22 13.15 5.47
C PHE A 38 4.66 12.27 4.28
N SER A 39 3.99 12.44 3.15
CA SER A 39 3.89 11.46 2.07
C SER A 39 5.21 10.90 1.53
N TYR A 40 5.99 11.65 0.76
CA TYR A 40 7.19 11.09 0.11
C TYR A 40 8.14 10.44 1.14
N PRO A 41 8.55 11.09 2.25
CA PRO A 41 9.40 10.43 3.24
C PRO A 41 8.80 9.12 3.78
N GLY A 42 7.49 9.07 3.97
CA GLY A 42 6.79 7.87 4.42
C GLY A 42 6.84 6.74 3.39
N TYR A 43 6.47 7.02 2.14
CA TYR A 43 6.55 6.06 1.04
C TYR A 43 7.98 5.58 0.76
N SER A 44 8.96 6.50 0.79
CA SER A 44 10.37 6.13 0.63
C SER A 44 10.81 5.20 1.76
N GLU A 45 10.51 5.53 3.02
CA GLU A 45 10.87 4.69 4.17
C GLU A 45 10.34 3.26 4.02
N MET A 46 9.07 3.08 3.67
CA MET A 46 8.49 1.73 3.57
C MET A 46 9.00 0.94 2.38
N LEU A 47 9.29 1.60 1.26
CA LEU A 47 9.73 0.95 0.03
C LEU A 47 11.24 0.70 -0.01
N VAL A 48 12.04 1.54 0.64
CA VAL A 48 13.50 1.42 0.70
C VAL A 48 13.95 0.60 1.90
N GLY A 49 13.15 0.59 2.96
CA GLY A 49 13.43 -0.16 4.17
C GLY A 49 14.24 0.60 5.22
N PHE A 50 14.49 1.90 5.06
CA PHE A 50 15.08 2.75 6.09
C PHE A 50 14.67 4.20 5.93
N ALA A 51 14.74 4.99 7.00
CA ALA A 51 14.52 6.43 6.93
C ALA A 51 15.76 7.18 6.41
N ASP A 52 15.57 8.02 5.39
CA ASP A 52 16.53 9.06 4.99
C ASP A 52 16.01 10.44 5.38
N ARG A 53 16.73 11.11 6.27
CA ARG A 53 16.38 12.45 6.75
C ARG A 53 16.47 13.52 5.67
N LYS A 54 17.23 13.29 4.60
CA LYS A 54 17.38 14.22 3.47
C LYS A 54 16.15 14.23 2.57
N ILE A 55 15.38 13.14 2.54
CA ILE A 55 14.10 13.08 1.83
C ILE A 55 13.08 13.83 2.67
N ASN A 56 12.83 15.09 2.32
CA ASN A 56 12.04 16.03 3.11
C ASN A 56 11.10 16.89 2.25
N SER A 57 10.68 16.37 1.09
CA SER A 57 9.82 17.07 0.14
C SER A 57 8.92 16.11 -0.62
N ASN A 58 7.76 16.58 -1.07
CA ASN A 58 6.85 15.87 -1.98
C ASN A 58 7.12 16.23 -3.46
N ARG A 59 8.32 16.72 -3.78
CA ARG A 59 8.70 16.99 -5.18
C ARG A 59 8.72 15.69 -5.99
N ARG A 60 8.39 15.81 -7.27
CA ARG A 60 8.46 14.73 -8.26
C ARG A 60 9.91 14.50 -8.68
N GLU A 61 10.68 13.98 -7.75
CA GLU A 61 12.09 13.60 -7.91
C GLU A 61 12.21 12.11 -7.69
N GLU A 62 13.03 11.42 -8.48
CA GLU A 62 13.30 9.99 -8.30
C GLU A 62 13.88 9.71 -6.90
N ASN A 63 13.43 8.62 -6.28
CA ASN A 63 13.94 8.22 -4.99
C ASN A 63 15.44 7.90 -5.13
N PRO A 64 16.33 8.49 -4.32
CA PRO A 64 17.77 8.26 -4.48
C PRO A 64 18.20 6.85 -4.08
N HIS A 65 17.34 6.09 -3.40
CA HIS A 65 17.62 4.74 -2.93
C HIS A 65 16.80 3.72 -3.71
N GLN A 66 17.42 2.56 -3.97
CA GLN A 66 16.73 1.45 -4.62
C GLN A 66 15.54 1.00 -3.78
N THR A 67 14.34 1.03 -4.36
CA THR A 67 13.14 0.48 -3.70
C THR A 67 13.11 -1.04 -3.79
N ILE A 68 12.38 -1.69 -2.88
CA ILE A 68 12.09 -3.12 -2.94
C ILE A 68 11.42 -3.50 -4.28
N LEU A 69 10.57 -2.63 -4.82
CA LEU A 69 9.90 -2.83 -6.11
C LEU A 69 10.92 -2.84 -7.26
N SER A 70 11.80 -1.84 -7.31
CA SER A 70 12.90 -1.77 -8.29
C SER A 70 13.83 -2.98 -8.17
N PHE A 71 14.22 -3.34 -6.94
CA PHE A 71 15.08 -4.47 -6.66
C PHE A 71 14.48 -5.80 -7.14
N ILE A 72 13.20 -6.05 -6.87
CA ILE A 72 12.50 -7.23 -7.36
C ILE A 72 12.42 -7.20 -8.88
N HIS A 73 12.07 -6.07 -9.49
CA HIS A 73 11.92 -5.96 -10.94
C HIS A 73 13.20 -6.30 -11.73
N GLN A 74 14.37 -6.03 -11.15
CA GLN A 74 15.68 -6.34 -11.76
C GLN A 74 16.02 -7.85 -11.74
N LYS A 75 15.28 -8.66 -11.01
CA LYS A 75 15.51 -10.10 -10.95
C LYS A 75 14.93 -10.80 -12.18
N PRO A 76 15.67 -11.76 -12.79
CA PRO A 76 15.22 -12.45 -14.00
C PRO A 76 13.80 -13.03 -13.91
N GLU A 77 13.44 -13.61 -12.77
CA GLU A 77 12.15 -14.27 -12.51
C GLU A 77 10.98 -13.30 -12.24
N PHE A 78 11.25 -12.00 -12.15
CA PHE A 78 10.27 -10.93 -11.93
C PHE A 78 10.30 -9.84 -13.01
N ARG A 79 11.13 -9.99 -14.04
CA ARG A 79 11.22 -9.03 -15.13
C ARG A 79 9.86 -8.84 -15.79
N ASN A 80 9.41 -7.60 -15.94
CA ASN A 80 8.08 -7.22 -16.45
C ASN A 80 6.90 -7.78 -15.63
N LYS A 81 7.13 -8.17 -14.36
CA LYS A 81 6.11 -8.70 -13.45
C LYS A 81 5.88 -7.83 -12.21
N VAL A 82 6.34 -6.58 -12.25
CA VAL A 82 6.12 -5.57 -11.20
C VAL A 82 5.40 -4.37 -11.81
N ALA A 83 4.30 -3.95 -11.19
CA ALA A 83 3.49 -2.83 -11.67
C ALA A 83 3.08 -1.89 -10.53
N VAL A 84 2.95 -0.60 -10.85
CA VAL A 84 2.63 0.48 -9.90
C VAL A 84 1.39 1.23 -10.37
N PHE A 85 0.36 1.28 -9.53
CA PHE A 85 -0.86 2.02 -9.76
C PHE A 85 -1.05 3.02 -8.62
N SER A 86 -1.36 4.27 -8.94
CA SER A 86 -1.52 5.27 -7.89
C SER A 86 -2.47 6.40 -8.25
N THR A 87 -3.22 6.89 -7.27
CA THR A 87 -4.03 8.09 -7.44
C THR A 87 -3.14 9.33 -7.57
N TRP A 88 -2.04 9.39 -6.81
CA TRP A 88 -1.12 10.52 -6.81
C TRP A 88 0.08 10.30 -7.75
N GLY A 89 0.25 11.18 -8.75
CA GLY A 89 1.29 11.11 -9.79
C GLY A 89 2.74 11.22 -9.32
N THR A 90 2.99 11.42 -8.02
CA THR A 90 4.35 11.41 -7.46
C THR A 90 4.83 10.01 -7.09
N ILE A 91 3.91 9.06 -6.86
CA ILE A 91 4.26 7.69 -6.47
C ILE A 91 5.21 6.99 -7.47
N PRO A 92 5.07 7.11 -8.80
CA PRO A 92 6.03 6.51 -9.73
C PRO A 92 7.48 6.96 -9.51
N TYR A 93 7.70 8.22 -9.14
CA TYR A 93 9.03 8.75 -8.81
C TYR A 93 9.57 8.13 -7.50
N ILE A 94 8.70 8.01 -6.49
CA ILE A 94 9.06 7.44 -5.19
C ILE A 94 9.35 5.93 -5.31
N ALA A 95 8.58 5.23 -6.14
CA ALA A 95 8.70 3.81 -6.42
C ALA A 95 9.87 3.47 -7.36
N GLN A 96 10.47 4.48 -8.01
CA GLN A 96 11.48 4.35 -9.06
C GLN A 96 10.99 3.65 -10.33
N SER A 97 9.73 3.88 -10.71
CA SER A 97 9.14 3.24 -11.88
C SER A 97 9.84 3.64 -13.18
N PHE A 98 10.17 4.92 -13.36
CA PHE A 98 10.78 5.41 -14.60
C PHE A 98 12.22 4.93 -14.77
N THR A 99 13.04 5.04 -13.73
CA THR A 99 14.44 4.59 -13.75
C THR A 99 14.57 3.07 -13.84
N SER A 100 13.61 2.32 -13.29
CA SER A 100 13.61 0.86 -13.32
C SER A 100 12.90 0.26 -14.55
N GLY A 101 12.16 1.07 -15.32
CA GLY A 101 11.33 0.59 -16.43
C GLY A 101 10.11 -0.23 -16.01
N MET A 102 9.66 -0.11 -14.75
CA MET A 102 8.45 -0.79 -14.27
C MET A 102 7.21 -0.15 -14.91
N HIS A 103 6.19 -0.97 -15.16
CA HIS A 103 4.89 -0.43 -15.57
C HIS A 103 4.34 0.48 -14.46
N ALA A 104 3.93 1.68 -14.83
CA ALA A 104 3.26 2.61 -13.94
C ALA A 104 2.06 3.26 -14.63
N ASN A 105 0.96 3.40 -13.89
CA ASN A 105 -0.17 4.23 -14.25
C ASN A 105 -0.54 5.08 -13.03
N ALA A 106 -0.37 6.40 -13.11
CA ALA A 106 -0.51 7.31 -11.98
C ALA A 106 -1.24 8.61 -12.33
N GLY A 107 -1.90 9.25 -11.35
CA GLY A 107 -2.46 10.59 -11.56
C GLY A 107 -3.41 10.68 -12.76
N HIS A 108 -3.08 11.54 -13.72
CA HIS A 108 -3.88 11.74 -14.93
C HIS A 108 -3.57 10.75 -16.07
N ASP A 109 -2.72 9.75 -15.83
CA ASP A 109 -2.36 8.78 -16.85
C ASP A 109 -3.59 7.97 -17.30
N LEU A 110 -3.68 7.78 -18.61
CA LEU A 110 -4.58 6.83 -19.24
C LEU A 110 -3.85 5.48 -19.40
N ALA A 111 -4.59 4.38 -19.42
CA ALA A 111 -4.03 3.09 -19.81
C ALA A 111 -3.55 3.18 -21.27
N ALA A 112 -2.36 2.65 -21.56
CA ALA A 112 -1.71 2.72 -22.86
C ALA A 112 -1.15 1.35 -23.29
N GLY A 113 -0.99 1.17 -24.60
CA GLY A 113 -0.53 -0.07 -25.23
C GLY A 113 -1.52 -0.63 -26.26
N ASP A 114 -1.09 -1.62 -27.02
CA ASP A 114 -1.88 -2.15 -28.14
C ASP A 114 -2.95 -3.17 -27.70
N SER A 115 -2.82 -3.72 -26.49
CA SER A 115 -3.64 -4.83 -25.98
C SER A 115 -4.68 -4.42 -24.94
N LEU A 116 -5.09 -3.14 -24.89
CA LEU A 116 -6.05 -2.67 -23.89
C LEU A 116 -7.36 -3.49 -23.91
N THR A 117 -7.94 -3.72 -22.73
CA THR A 117 -9.28 -4.30 -22.60
C THR A 117 -10.36 -3.29 -23.00
N ALA A 118 -11.61 -3.75 -23.17
CA ALA A 118 -12.72 -2.84 -23.44
C ALA A 118 -12.98 -1.92 -22.24
N GLU A 119 -12.79 -2.46 -21.05
CA GLU A 119 -12.89 -1.81 -19.75
C GLU A 119 -11.80 -0.73 -19.61
N GLU A 120 -10.53 -1.02 -19.95
CA GLU A 120 -9.46 -0.01 -19.94
C GLU A 120 -9.74 1.15 -20.91
N ARG A 121 -10.24 0.87 -22.12
CA ARG A 121 -10.67 1.91 -23.07
C ARG A 121 -11.85 2.74 -22.55
N PHE A 122 -12.80 2.09 -21.90
CA PHE A 122 -13.94 2.77 -21.29
C PHE A 122 -13.50 3.67 -20.13
N LEU A 123 -12.64 3.16 -19.23
CA LEU A 123 -12.05 3.92 -18.13
C LEU A 123 -11.26 5.13 -18.65
N ASN A 124 -10.49 4.97 -19.73
CA ASN A 124 -9.79 6.07 -20.39
C ASN A 124 -10.76 7.17 -20.80
N THR A 125 -11.84 6.81 -21.49
CA THR A 125 -12.87 7.76 -21.90
C THR A 125 -13.51 8.42 -20.68
N LEU A 126 -13.96 7.62 -19.70
CA LEU A 126 -14.70 8.13 -18.54
C LEU A 126 -13.85 9.07 -17.68
N GLN A 127 -12.56 8.79 -17.50
CA GLN A 127 -11.66 9.65 -16.72
C GLN A 127 -11.59 11.07 -17.29
N THR A 128 -11.62 11.23 -18.63
CA THR A 128 -11.62 12.56 -19.26
C THR A 128 -12.87 13.40 -18.94
N PHE A 129 -13.99 12.75 -18.61
CA PHE A 129 -15.25 13.41 -18.23
C PHE A 129 -15.45 13.51 -16.71
N MET A 130 -14.56 12.91 -15.92
CA MET A 130 -14.63 12.88 -14.46
C MET A 130 -13.35 13.44 -13.81
N PRO A 131 -12.98 14.70 -14.09
CA PRO A 131 -11.86 15.32 -13.39
C PRO A 131 -12.14 15.34 -11.88
N ASN A 132 -11.13 15.06 -11.07
CA ASN A 132 -11.20 15.25 -9.62
C ASN A 132 -10.80 16.71 -9.32
N PRO A 133 -11.70 17.56 -8.80
CA PRO A 133 -11.39 18.97 -8.57
C PRO A 133 -10.45 19.22 -7.39
N ASN A 134 -10.17 18.21 -6.55
CA ASN A 134 -9.28 18.38 -5.39
C ASN A 134 -8.11 17.39 -5.36
N GLY A 135 -7.85 16.68 -6.45
CA GLY A 135 -6.76 15.70 -6.57
C GLY A 135 -6.48 15.38 -8.04
N GLU A 136 -5.60 14.42 -8.30
CA GLU A 136 -5.25 14.07 -9.69
C GLU A 136 -6.32 13.16 -10.33
N ARG A 137 -6.83 12.16 -9.61
CA ARG A 137 -7.98 11.34 -10.03
C ARG A 137 -8.76 10.81 -8.82
N TYR A 138 -9.86 10.10 -9.06
CA TYR A 138 -10.57 9.35 -8.02
C TYR A 138 -9.92 7.96 -7.84
N ASP A 139 -9.89 7.44 -6.61
CA ASP A 139 -9.26 6.15 -6.27
C ASP A 139 -9.88 4.99 -7.06
N ALA A 140 -11.15 5.10 -7.44
CA ALA A 140 -11.84 4.12 -8.28
C ALA A 140 -11.14 3.91 -9.63
N PHE A 141 -10.62 4.95 -10.28
CA PHE A 141 -9.88 4.79 -11.53
C PHE A 141 -8.59 4.03 -11.30
N THR A 142 -7.82 4.39 -10.28
CA THR A 142 -6.60 3.67 -9.90
C THR A 142 -6.88 2.19 -9.61
N PHE A 143 -7.94 1.90 -8.87
CA PHE A 143 -8.35 0.53 -8.58
C PHE A 143 -8.69 -0.27 -9.85
N PHE A 144 -9.58 0.26 -10.70
CA PHE A 144 -10.03 -0.49 -11.87
C PHE A 144 -8.95 -0.60 -12.95
N TYR A 145 -8.06 0.38 -13.13
CA TYR A 145 -6.88 0.21 -13.98
C TYR A 145 -5.96 -0.89 -13.46
N ALA A 146 -5.71 -0.93 -12.15
CA ALA A 146 -4.89 -1.99 -11.57
C ALA A 146 -5.53 -3.37 -11.77
N LEU A 147 -6.84 -3.50 -11.51
CA LEU A 147 -7.57 -4.75 -11.65
C LEU A 147 -7.55 -5.28 -13.09
N GLU A 148 -7.83 -4.43 -14.08
CA GLU A 148 -7.81 -4.83 -15.48
C GLU A 148 -6.41 -5.18 -15.98
N TYR A 149 -5.39 -4.42 -15.57
CA TYR A 149 -4.00 -4.78 -15.82
C TYR A 149 -3.63 -6.12 -15.19
N MET A 150 -4.08 -6.39 -13.95
CA MET A 150 -3.82 -7.65 -13.26
C MET A 150 -4.43 -8.85 -13.97
N LYS A 151 -5.65 -8.71 -14.50
CA LYS A 151 -6.32 -9.74 -15.33
C LYS A 151 -5.55 -10.02 -16.61
N ARG A 152 -5.07 -8.96 -17.27
CA ARG A 152 -4.41 -9.01 -18.58
C ARG A 152 -2.95 -9.49 -18.52
N GLU A 153 -2.13 -8.87 -17.68
CA GLU A 153 -0.67 -9.04 -17.68
C GLU A 153 -0.15 -10.03 -16.63
N ARG A 154 -0.98 -10.34 -15.64
CA ARG A 154 -0.65 -11.24 -14.52
C ARG A 154 0.71 -10.91 -13.88
N PRO A 155 0.94 -9.67 -13.41
CA PRO A 155 2.13 -9.32 -12.63
C PRO A 155 2.21 -10.15 -11.34
N ARG A 156 3.44 -10.36 -10.84
CA ARG A 156 3.69 -11.06 -9.56
C ARG A 156 3.71 -10.10 -8.36
N VAL A 157 3.96 -8.82 -8.60
CA VAL A 157 3.95 -7.77 -7.57
C VAL A 157 3.20 -6.56 -8.11
N VAL A 158 2.21 -6.09 -7.35
CA VAL A 158 1.44 -4.89 -7.69
C VAL A 158 1.41 -3.97 -6.49
N TYR A 159 1.81 -2.71 -6.69
CA TYR A 159 1.69 -1.66 -5.70
C TYR A 159 0.53 -0.74 -6.06
N ILE A 160 -0.49 -0.64 -5.21
CA ILE A 160 -1.67 0.21 -5.42
C ILE A 160 -1.71 1.25 -4.31
N SER A 161 -1.68 2.54 -4.67
CA SER A 161 -1.71 3.67 -3.72
C SER A 161 -2.93 4.55 -3.97
N PHE A 162 -3.73 4.72 -2.91
CA PHE A 162 -4.94 5.53 -2.88
C PHE A 162 -4.67 6.85 -2.14
N ASP A 163 -5.44 7.90 -2.44
CA ASP A 163 -5.17 9.27 -1.95
C ASP A 163 -6.40 10.01 -1.42
N GLU A 164 -7.65 9.57 -1.71
CA GLU A 164 -8.84 10.37 -1.40
C GLU A 164 -9.00 10.64 0.11
N THR A 165 -8.55 9.73 0.97
CA THR A 165 -8.55 9.98 2.42
C THR A 165 -7.62 11.15 2.81
N ASP A 166 -6.44 11.29 2.22
CA ASP A 166 -5.56 12.42 2.52
C ASP A 166 -6.11 13.74 1.95
N GLN A 167 -6.61 13.69 0.71
CA GLN A 167 -7.31 14.80 0.05
C GLN A 167 -8.45 15.36 0.93
N HIS A 168 -9.38 14.51 1.37
CA HIS A 168 -10.49 14.93 2.22
C HIS A 168 -10.06 15.31 3.63
N GLY A 169 -9.00 14.68 4.14
CA GLY A 169 -8.33 15.10 5.36
C GLY A 169 -7.91 16.56 5.26
N HIS A 170 -7.17 16.95 4.22
CA HIS A 170 -6.73 18.33 4.00
C HIS A 170 -7.88 19.33 3.88
N GLY A 171 -8.98 18.92 3.24
CA GLY A 171 -10.21 19.72 3.14
C GLY A 171 -11.02 19.83 4.43
N ALA A 172 -10.59 19.20 5.53
CA ALA A 172 -11.36 19.08 6.77
C ALA A 172 -12.75 18.46 6.57
N ARG A 173 -12.92 17.63 5.53
CA ARG A 173 -14.15 16.95 5.15
C ARG A 173 -14.22 15.59 5.83
N TYR A 174 -14.45 15.59 7.13
CA TYR A 174 -14.43 14.35 7.92
C TYR A 174 -15.52 13.34 7.47
N ASP A 175 -16.66 13.84 6.99
CA ASP A 175 -17.70 13.04 6.35
C ASP A 175 -17.15 12.28 5.13
N GLN A 176 -16.52 13.00 4.20
CA GLN A 176 -15.96 12.40 2.99
C GLN A 176 -14.73 11.54 3.30
N TYR A 177 -13.93 11.90 4.30
CA TYR A 177 -12.83 11.07 4.79
C TYR A 177 -13.30 9.68 5.20
N LEU A 178 -14.38 9.59 5.99
CA LEU A 178 -14.96 8.31 6.41
C LEU A 178 -15.58 7.55 5.23
N LEU A 179 -16.25 8.25 4.31
CA LEU A 179 -16.82 7.63 3.11
C LEU A 179 -15.73 7.09 2.18
N SER A 180 -14.64 7.81 1.97
CA SER A 180 -13.52 7.35 1.16
C SER A 180 -12.81 6.18 1.82
N ALA A 181 -12.59 6.21 3.15
CA ALA A 181 -12.06 5.05 3.87
C ALA A 181 -12.97 3.80 3.70
N HIS A 182 -14.29 3.97 3.77
CA HIS A 182 -15.25 2.89 3.50
C HIS A 182 -15.19 2.38 2.06
N ARG A 183 -15.08 3.26 1.07
CA ARG A 183 -14.94 2.88 -0.34
C ARG A 183 -13.61 2.18 -0.62
N THR A 184 -12.52 2.63 -0.02
CA THR A 184 -11.22 1.95 -0.09
C THR A 184 -11.33 0.53 0.47
N ASP A 185 -11.97 0.37 1.63
CA ASP A 185 -12.25 -0.96 2.20
C ASP A 185 -13.06 -1.85 1.24
N GLN A 186 -14.08 -1.29 0.56
CA GLN A 186 -14.86 -2.00 -0.46
C GLN A 186 -14.02 -2.39 -1.69
N MET A 187 -13.12 -1.51 -2.16
CA MET A 187 -12.23 -1.81 -3.29
C MET A 187 -11.24 -2.92 -2.93
N ILE A 188 -10.67 -2.90 -1.72
CA ILE A 188 -9.79 -3.97 -1.25
C ILE A 188 -10.57 -5.29 -1.11
N ALA A 189 -11.81 -5.24 -0.61
CA ALA A 189 -12.68 -6.41 -0.54
C ALA A 189 -12.95 -7.01 -1.91
N LEU A 190 -13.25 -6.16 -2.90
CA LEU A 190 -13.46 -6.57 -4.28
C LEU A 190 -12.17 -7.16 -4.87
N LEU A 191 -11.01 -6.54 -4.64
CA LEU A 191 -9.72 -7.12 -5.06
C LEU A 191 -9.55 -8.53 -4.52
N TRP A 192 -9.76 -8.74 -3.22
CA TRP A 192 -9.61 -10.04 -2.60
C TRP A 192 -10.55 -11.09 -3.19
N GLN A 193 -11.80 -10.71 -3.48
CA GLN A 193 -12.77 -11.60 -4.13
C GLN A 193 -12.35 -11.95 -5.56
N GLU A 194 -11.91 -10.97 -6.34
CA GLU A 194 -11.42 -11.14 -7.71
C GLU A 194 -10.16 -12.02 -7.76
N LEU A 195 -9.22 -11.84 -6.84
CA LEU A 195 -8.02 -12.69 -6.75
C LEU A 195 -8.39 -14.17 -6.54
N ALA A 196 -9.44 -14.45 -5.77
CA ALA A 196 -9.91 -15.81 -5.53
C ALA A 196 -10.57 -16.48 -6.75
N THR A 197 -10.92 -15.72 -7.79
CA THR A 197 -11.47 -16.26 -9.05
C THR A 197 -10.40 -16.45 -10.14
N MET A 198 -9.21 -15.90 -9.95
CA MET A 198 -8.13 -15.96 -10.93
C MET A 198 -7.13 -17.05 -10.55
N ASP A 199 -7.09 -18.15 -11.32
CA ASP A 199 -6.20 -19.30 -11.06
C ASP A 199 -4.72 -18.92 -10.82
N PHE A 200 -4.26 -17.84 -11.45
CA PHE A 200 -2.89 -17.34 -11.26
C PHE A 200 -2.62 -16.78 -9.86
N TYR A 201 -3.63 -16.21 -9.21
CA TYR A 201 -3.50 -15.49 -7.93
C TYR A 201 -4.13 -16.23 -6.75
N LYS A 202 -5.16 -17.04 -7.02
CA LYS A 202 -5.94 -17.76 -6.03
C LYS A 202 -5.01 -18.61 -5.14
N ASP A 203 -5.23 -18.52 -3.83
CA ASP A 203 -4.50 -19.28 -2.79
C ASP A 203 -2.96 -19.11 -2.82
N ASN A 204 -2.45 -18.08 -3.52
CA ASN A 204 -1.01 -17.80 -3.65
C ASN A 204 -0.71 -16.28 -3.68
N THR A 205 -1.61 -15.46 -3.13
CA THR A 205 -1.46 -14.01 -3.08
C THR A 205 -1.52 -13.51 -1.64
N THR A 206 -0.56 -12.66 -1.27
CA THR A 206 -0.54 -11.95 0.01
C THR A 206 -0.84 -10.47 -0.23
N LEU A 207 -1.85 -9.95 0.49
CA LEU A 207 -2.15 -8.53 0.59
C LEU A 207 -1.45 -7.95 1.82
N ILE A 208 -0.68 -6.89 1.63
CA ILE A 208 -0.14 -6.04 2.70
C ILE A 208 -0.74 -4.66 2.54
N ILE A 209 -1.34 -4.13 3.60
CA ILE A 209 -2.09 -2.88 3.58
C ILE A 209 -1.59 -2.00 4.73
N THR A 210 -1.30 -0.74 4.44
CA THR A 210 -0.76 0.23 5.41
C THR A 210 -1.07 1.65 4.96
N THR A 211 -0.70 2.62 5.78
CA THR A 211 -0.56 4.03 5.37
C THR A 211 0.91 4.46 5.43
N ASP A 212 1.25 5.54 4.73
CA ASP A 212 2.55 6.21 4.70
C ASP A 212 2.77 7.14 5.90
N HIS A 213 1.69 7.72 6.41
CA HIS A 213 1.65 8.49 7.66
C HIS A 213 0.24 8.49 8.26
N GLY A 214 0.10 9.13 9.42
CA GLY A 214 -1.17 9.43 10.09
C GLY A 214 -1.54 10.91 10.00
N ARG A 215 -2.64 11.29 10.67
CA ARG A 215 -3.13 12.69 10.76
C ARG A 215 -2.84 13.30 12.12
N GLY A 216 -2.83 14.62 12.20
CA GLY A 216 -2.60 15.33 13.46
C GLY A 216 -3.71 15.07 14.50
N LYS A 217 -3.31 14.78 15.74
CA LYS A 217 -4.20 14.59 16.89
C LYS A 217 -4.63 15.95 17.48
N GLY A 218 -5.84 16.02 18.04
CA GLY A 218 -6.31 17.18 18.81
C GLY A 218 -7.37 18.04 18.13
N GLY A 219 -8.27 17.43 17.37
CA GLY A 219 -9.43 18.10 16.76
C GLY A 219 -9.17 18.58 15.33
N VAL A 220 -10.14 19.29 14.75
CA VAL A 220 -10.21 19.60 13.30
C VAL A 220 -8.98 20.34 12.78
N ARG A 221 -8.40 21.27 13.57
CA ARG A 221 -7.21 22.04 13.16
C ARG A 221 -5.98 21.15 12.95
N SER A 222 -5.78 20.16 13.80
CA SER A 222 -4.70 19.19 13.67
C SER A 222 -5.03 18.11 12.66
N PHE A 223 -6.28 17.64 12.63
CA PHE A 223 -6.73 16.60 11.70
C PHE A 223 -6.50 17.00 10.24
N LYS A 224 -6.67 18.28 9.88
CA LYS A 224 -6.46 18.76 8.51
C LYS A 224 -4.99 18.89 8.08
N LYS A 225 -4.06 18.51 8.97
CA LYS A 225 -2.62 18.61 8.77
C LYS A 225 -1.92 17.30 9.14
N HIS A 226 -0.69 17.20 8.66
CA HIS A 226 0.27 16.18 9.03
C HIS A 226 1.68 16.76 9.03
N GLY A 227 2.63 15.94 9.48
CA GLY A 227 4.02 16.32 9.66
C GLY A 227 4.43 16.45 11.13
N ARG A 228 5.73 16.60 11.37
CA ARG A 228 6.33 16.63 12.72
C ARG A 228 5.72 17.62 13.72
N LEU A 229 5.13 18.71 13.23
CA LEU A 229 4.48 19.74 14.07
C LEU A 229 3.04 19.36 14.48
N PHE A 230 2.50 18.29 13.90
CA PHE A 230 1.15 17.79 14.15
C PHE A 230 1.27 16.42 14.80
N PHE A 231 1.42 16.42 16.12
CA PHE A 231 1.59 15.20 16.91
C PHE A 231 0.56 14.13 16.57
N GLY A 232 1.01 12.89 16.43
CA GLY A 232 0.17 11.77 15.98
C GLY A 232 0.36 11.43 14.51
N SER A 233 0.90 12.33 13.68
CA SER A 233 1.11 12.03 12.26
C SER A 233 2.13 10.95 11.95
N GLY A 234 3.03 10.62 12.87
CA GLY A 234 3.92 9.46 12.72
C GLY A 234 3.27 8.13 13.13
N GLN A 235 1.99 8.11 13.51
CA GLN A 235 1.31 6.92 14.01
C GLN A 235 0.51 6.26 12.89
N THR A 236 0.85 5.01 12.57
CA THR A 236 0.24 4.24 11.48
C THR A 236 -0.22 2.87 11.98
N TRP A 237 -0.59 2.00 11.04
CA TRP A 237 -1.05 0.63 11.25
C TRP A 237 -0.63 -0.22 10.04
N MET A 238 -0.61 -1.54 10.21
CA MET A 238 -0.38 -2.49 9.12
C MET A 238 -1.41 -3.61 9.20
N ALA A 239 -1.77 -4.15 8.05
CA ALA A 239 -2.59 -5.34 7.92
C ALA A 239 -1.98 -6.28 6.90
N VAL A 240 -2.10 -7.58 7.14
CA VAL A 240 -1.63 -8.61 6.21
C VAL A 240 -2.67 -9.73 6.12
N LEU A 241 -2.88 -10.25 4.92
CA LEU A 241 -3.82 -11.34 4.61
C LEU A 241 -3.25 -12.17 3.46
N GLY A 242 -3.20 -13.49 3.59
CA GLY A 242 -2.68 -14.36 2.55
C GLY A 242 -2.46 -15.79 3.06
N PRO A 243 -2.18 -16.75 2.15
CA PRO A 243 -1.99 -18.16 2.50
C PRO A 243 -0.77 -18.37 3.41
N ASP A 244 0.27 -17.54 3.27
CA ASP A 244 1.51 -17.64 4.04
C ASP A 244 1.46 -16.91 5.40
N THR A 245 0.30 -16.37 5.77
CA THR A 245 0.11 -15.54 6.97
C THR A 245 -0.70 -16.30 8.04
N PRO A 246 -0.18 -16.46 9.27
CA PRO A 246 -0.95 -17.01 10.38
C PRO A 246 -2.17 -16.13 10.73
N PRO A 247 -3.39 -16.67 10.89
CA PRO A 247 -4.60 -15.87 11.14
C PRO A 247 -4.75 -15.47 12.61
N SER A 248 -3.86 -14.63 13.14
CA SER A 248 -3.89 -14.19 14.55
C SER A 248 -4.85 -13.03 14.83
N GLY A 249 -5.49 -12.47 13.80
CA GLY A 249 -6.46 -11.40 13.91
C GLY A 249 -5.83 -10.10 14.41
N GLU A 250 -6.53 -9.39 15.31
CA GLU A 250 -5.95 -8.20 15.94
C GLU A 250 -4.81 -8.58 16.90
N VAL A 251 -3.59 -8.15 16.58
CA VAL A 251 -2.39 -8.49 17.35
C VAL A 251 -2.34 -7.66 18.63
N LYS A 252 -2.58 -8.32 19.77
CA LYS A 252 -2.62 -7.70 21.10
C LYS A 252 -1.28 -7.72 21.83
N THR A 253 -0.29 -8.44 21.31
CA THR A 253 1.05 -8.49 21.89
C THR A 253 1.69 -7.11 21.79
N ARG A 254 2.24 -6.62 22.91
CA ARG A 254 2.96 -5.35 22.95
C ARG A 254 4.18 -5.42 22.03
N ALA A 255 4.26 -4.50 21.08
CA ALA A 255 5.35 -4.43 20.11
C ALA A 255 5.53 -2.98 19.64
N ARG A 256 6.71 -2.69 19.08
CA ARG A 256 6.95 -1.46 18.32
C ARG A 256 7.54 -1.84 16.98
N LEU A 257 6.77 -1.60 15.94
CA LEU A 257 7.09 -1.85 14.55
C LEU A 257 7.23 -0.52 13.81
N TYR A 258 7.94 -0.56 12.70
CA TYR A 258 8.17 0.61 11.86
C TYR A 258 7.90 0.27 10.40
N GLN A 259 7.40 1.24 9.62
CA GLN A 259 7.11 1.00 8.21
C GLN A 259 8.34 0.64 7.37
N CYS A 260 9.55 1.05 7.80
CA CYS A 260 10.81 0.60 7.22
C CYS A 260 11.01 -0.94 7.23
N GLN A 261 10.26 -1.68 8.05
CA GLN A 261 10.31 -3.15 8.07
C GLN A 261 9.55 -3.80 6.90
N LEU A 262 8.72 -3.04 6.17
CA LEU A 262 7.90 -3.57 5.08
C LEU A 262 8.73 -4.04 3.90
N ALA A 263 9.79 -3.32 3.52
CA ALA A 263 10.63 -3.69 2.38
C ALA A 263 11.21 -5.11 2.53
N GLN A 264 11.82 -5.41 3.67
CA GLN A 264 12.37 -6.75 3.93
C GLN A 264 11.26 -7.79 4.12
N THR A 265 10.12 -7.42 4.69
CA THR A 265 8.98 -8.33 4.87
C THR A 265 8.35 -8.73 3.52
N ILE A 266 8.20 -7.80 2.58
CA ILE A 266 7.79 -8.09 1.20
C ILE A 266 8.78 -9.04 0.53
N ALA A 267 10.07 -8.79 0.69
CA ALA A 267 11.12 -9.66 0.16
C ALA A 267 11.00 -11.10 0.72
N ALA A 268 10.74 -11.24 2.02
CA ALA A 268 10.56 -12.52 2.67
C ALA A 268 9.36 -13.32 2.12
N PHE A 269 8.21 -12.69 1.89
CA PHE A 269 7.05 -13.34 1.24
C PHE A 269 7.38 -13.85 -0.16
N LEU A 270 8.31 -13.23 -0.87
CA LEU A 270 8.72 -13.62 -2.21
C LEU A 270 9.91 -14.59 -2.23
N GLY A 271 10.43 -15.00 -1.07
CA GLY A 271 11.64 -15.81 -0.97
C GLY A 271 12.90 -15.09 -1.47
N VAL A 272 12.90 -13.76 -1.44
CA VAL A 272 13.97 -12.90 -1.95
C VAL A 272 14.80 -12.36 -0.80
N THR A 273 16.12 -12.42 -0.92
CA THR A 273 17.02 -11.66 -0.04
C THR A 273 17.15 -10.23 -0.54
N TYR A 274 16.50 -9.29 0.14
CA TYR A 274 16.65 -7.86 -0.10
C TYR A 274 17.81 -7.28 0.72
N PHE A 275 18.52 -6.33 0.12
CA PHE A 275 19.56 -5.54 0.76
C PHE A 275 19.62 -4.16 0.10
N ASN A 276 20.23 -3.21 0.80
CA ASN A 276 20.40 -1.84 0.30
C ASN A 276 21.77 -1.30 0.74
N THR A 277 22.10 -0.08 0.32
CA THR A 277 23.34 0.62 0.69
C THR A 277 23.47 0.91 2.19
N ARG A 278 22.36 0.82 2.92
CA ARG A 278 22.26 0.95 4.37
C ARG A 278 21.49 -0.25 4.95
N PRO A 279 21.67 -0.56 6.24
CA PRO A 279 20.81 -1.53 6.91
C PRO A 279 19.34 -1.17 6.75
N VAL A 280 18.54 -2.17 6.35
CA VAL A 280 17.09 -2.07 6.20
C VAL A 280 16.41 -2.63 7.46
N GLY A 281 15.14 -2.27 7.68
CA GLY A 281 14.35 -2.79 8.79
C GLY A 281 14.20 -4.31 8.73
N ASP A 282 14.25 -4.95 9.90
CA ASP A 282 14.10 -6.40 10.01
C ASP A 282 12.72 -6.87 9.54
N VAL A 283 12.66 -8.10 9.03
CA VAL A 283 11.40 -8.79 8.70
C VAL A 283 10.46 -8.80 9.91
N ILE A 284 9.18 -8.49 9.70
CA ILE A 284 8.15 -8.70 10.71
C ILE A 284 7.80 -10.20 10.72
N GLN A 285 8.59 -10.99 11.44
CA GLN A 285 8.53 -12.46 11.42
C GLN A 285 7.13 -13.02 11.73
N THR A 286 6.35 -12.32 12.56
CA THR A 286 4.99 -12.74 12.91
C THR A 286 4.00 -12.71 11.75
N MET A 287 4.29 -11.98 10.67
CA MET A 287 3.44 -11.93 9.46
C MET A 287 3.55 -13.20 8.61
N LEU A 288 4.59 -14.01 8.79
CA LEU A 288 4.86 -15.19 7.97
C LEU A 288 4.77 -16.46 8.82
N TYR A 289 4.39 -17.58 8.22
CA TYR A 289 4.67 -18.88 8.82
C TYR A 289 6.20 -19.09 8.93
N PRO A 290 6.68 -19.72 10.02
CA PRO A 290 8.05 -20.19 10.09
C PRO A 290 8.42 -21.03 8.85
N PRO A 291 9.68 -20.99 8.37
CA PRO A 291 10.13 -21.70 7.17
C PRO A 291 9.81 -23.21 7.14
N GLU A 292 9.62 -23.84 8.31
CA GLU A 292 9.33 -25.27 8.44
C GLU A 292 7.84 -25.63 8.36
N SER A 293 6.93 -24.66 8.48
CA SER A 293 5.47 -24.89 8.47
C SER A 293 4.78 -24.74 7.11
N ALA A 294 5.49 -24.27 6.08
CA ALA A 294 4.93 -23.94 4.76
C ALA A 294 4.74 -25.15 3.81
N ARG A 295 4.90 -26.40 4.27
CA ARG A 295 4.85 -27.60 3.40
C ARG A 295 3.90 -28.72 3.81
N THR A 296 3.03 -28.53 4.80
CA THR A 296 2.11 -29.59 5.26
C THR A 296 0.64 -29.23 5.09
N LEU A 297 0.25 -28.67 3.95
CA LEU A 297 -1.14 -28.58 3.51
C LEU A 297 -1.26 -28.88 2.01
N SER A 298 -0.91 -30.11 1.64
CA SER A 298 -1.41 -30.77 0.42
C SER A 298 -1.09 -32.27 0.49
N GLU A 299 -1.95 -33.03 1.15
CA GLU A 299 -2.29 -34.41 0.79
C GLU A 299 -3.78 -34.46 0.45
#